data_AF-A0A1G1L023-F1
#
_entry.id   AF-A0A1G1L023-F1
#
_cell.length_a   1.000
_cell.length_b   1.000
_cell.length_c   1.000
_cell.angle_alpha   90.00
_cell.angle_beta   90.00
_cell.angle_gamma   90.00
#
_symmetry.space_group_name_H-M   'P 1'
#
loop_
_entity.id
_entity.type
_entity.pdbx_description
1 polymer ?
#
loop_
_entity_poly.entity_id
_entity_poly.type
_entity_poly.pdbx_seq_one_letter_code
_entity_poly.pdbx_strand_id
1 'polypeptide(L)'
;MEKQKRRRTLGLKIVTAAQKYFVLLEFFLLMCTMVYLLYLIFGTISDSTQQLIPNDHPEFADVMDRLRYLLLVRISILFVVVFLVNVLLGLFYLHRLIGPLVRIRSVLSQIADGNIPSADVHLRKGDFPTDLAKELSRALTRIREMKNEPKQ
;
A
#
# COMPACT_ATOMS: atom_id res chain seq x y z
N MET A 1 19.16 41.54 1.53
CA MET A 1 17.82 40.91 1.51
C MET A 1 17.84 39.74 0.55
N GLU A 2 18.35 38.59 0.98
CA GLU A 2 18.36 37.37 0.15
C GLU A 2 17.11 36.55 0.45
N LYS A 3 16.13 36.59 -0.47
CA LYS A 3 15.00 35.67 -0.48
C LYS A 3 15.54 34.27 -0.78
N GLN A 4 15.77 33.50 0.27
CA GLN A 4 16.12 32.08 0.20
C GLN A 4 15.01 31.35 -0.59
N LYS A 5 15.31 31.06 -1.85
CA LYS A 5 14.43 30.40 -2.82
C LYS A 5 14.14 28.99 -2.31
N ARG A 6 13.09 28.83 -1.49
CA ARG A 6 12.54 27.54 -1.05
C ARG A 6 12.27 26.70 -2.29
N ARG A 7 13.21 25.83 -2.63
CA ARG A 7 13.08 24.84 -3.71
C ARG A 7 11.92 23.92 -3.32
N ARG A 8 10.71 24.24 -3.78
CA ARG A 8 9.57 23.30 -3.82
C ARG A 8 9.87 22.24 -4.88
N THR A 9 10.87 21.41 -4.64
CA THR A 9 10.89 20.13 -5.33
C THR A 9 9.78 19.32 -4.68
N LEU A 10 8.63 19.27 -5.36
CA LEU A 10 7.74 18.11 -5.32
C LEU A 10 8.64 16.91 -5.61
N GLY A 11 9.21 16.35 -4.54
CA GLY A 11 10.26 15.35 -4.59
C GLY A 11 9.66 14.03 -5.02
N LEU A 12 9.39 13.93 -6.32
CA LEU A 12 9.03 12.73 -7.04
C LEU A 12 10.26 11.80 -7.10
N LYS A 13 10.78 11.39 -5.94
CA LYS A 13 11.71 10.25 -5.83
C LYS A 13 10.96 9.14 -5.11
N ILE A 14 10.00 8.60 -5.84
CA ILE A 14 9.21 7.42 -5.52
C ILE A 14 10.12 6.21 -5.80
N VAL A 15 10.97 5.86 -4.84
CA VAL A 15 11.39 4.48 -4.60
C VAL A 15 11.74 4.32 -3.12
N THR A 16 10.80 4.60 -2.23
CA THR A 16 11.03 4.37 -0.79
C THR A 16 11.05 2.85 -0.55
N ALA A 17 11.94 2.33 0.31
CA ALA A 17 12.00 0.89 0.62
C ALA A 17 10.63 0.30 1.00
N ALA A 18 9.81 1.08 1.72
CA ALA A 18 8.43 0.73 2.06
C ALA A 18 7.53 0.44 0.84
N GLN A 19 7.66 1.19 -0.27
CA GLN A 19 6.89 0.94 -1.49
C GLN A 19 7.28 -0.38 -2.15
N LYS A 20 8.58 -0.70 -2.16
CA LYS A 20 9.06 -1.99 -2.68
C LYS A 20 8.53 -3.15 -1.85
N TYR A 21 8.62 -3.07 -0.51
CA TYR A 21 8.10 -4.11 0.37
C TYR A 21 6.59 -4.27 0.24
N PHE A 22 5.85 -3.16 0.12
CA PHE A 22 4.40 -3.19 -0.07
C PHE A 22 4.00 -3.89 -1.38
N VAL A 23 4.62 -3.52 -2.51
CA VAL A 23 4.34 -4.16 -3.81
C VAL A 23 4.73 -5.64 -3.81
N LEU A 24 5.86 -6.00 -3.18
CA LEU A 24 6.30 -7.39 -3.08
C LEU A 24 5.34 -8.21 -2.20
N LEU A 25 4.87 -7.64 -1.09
CA LEU A 25 3.88 -8.27 -0.22
C LEU A 25 2.55 -8.49 -0.95
N GLU A 26 2.02 -7.47 -1.64
CA GLU A 26 0.79 -7.61 -2.44
C GLU A 26 0.96 -8.65 -3.54
N PHE A 27 2.09 -8.65 -4.24
CA PHE A 27 2.38 -9.63 -5.28
C PHE A 27 2.38 -11.05 -4.71
N PHE A 28 3.07 -11.27 -3.60
CA PHE A 28 3.15 -12.60 -2.98
C PHE A 28 1.79 -13.06 -2.47
N LEU A 29 1.04 -12.18 -1.80
CA LEU A 29 -0.28 -12.49 -1.27
C LEU A 29 -1.26 -12.83 -2.40
N LEU A 30 -1.33 -12.00 -3.44
CA LEU A 30 -2.19 -12.25 -4.59
C LEU A 30 -1.76 -13.52 -5.35
N MET A 31 -0.45 -13.77 -5.49
CA MET A 31 0.06 -14.97 -6.13
C MET A 31 -0.35 -16.23 -5.35
N CYS A 32 -0.18 -16.23 -4.02
CA CYS A 32 -0.64 -17.34 -3.18
C CYS A 32 -2.15 -17.56 -3.31
N THR A 33 -2.95 -16.49 -3.31
CA THR A 33 -4.41 -16.58 -3.53
C THR A 33 -4.72 -17.14 -4.91
N MET A 34 -4.02 -16.70 -5.96
CA MET A 34 -4.22 -17.20 -7.33
C MET A 34 -3.91 -18.69 -7.43
N VAL A 35 -2.77 -19.13 -6.92
CA VAL A 35 -2.37 -20.55 -6.92
C VAL A 35 -3.38 -21.39 -6.15
N TYR A 36 -3.84 -20.91 -4.99
CA TYR A 36 -4.86 -21.58 -4.19
C TYR A 36 -6.21 -21.68 -4.93
N LEU A 37 -6.66 -20.60 -5.59
CA LEU A 37 -7.89 -20.63 -6.39
C LEU A 37 -7.79 -21.57 -7.58
N LEU A 38 -6.66 -21.58 -8.30
CA LEU A 38 -6.43 -22.52 -9.39
C LEU A 38 -6.47 -23.97 -8.88
N TYR A 39 -5.81 -24.25 -7.75
CA TYR A 39 -5.87 -25.56 -7.11
C TYR A 39 -7.31 -25.98 -6.79
N LEU A 40 -8.11 -25.10 -6.18
CA LEU A 40 -9.51 -25.41 -5.86
C LEU A 40 -10.37 -25.63 -7.11
N ILE A 41 -10.25 -24.77 -8.12
CA ILE A 41 -11.04 -24.85 -9.35
C ILE A 41 -10.71 -26.12 -10.11
N PHE A 42 -9.42 -26.40 -10.34
CA PHE A 42 -9.01 -27.60 -11.08
C PHE A 42 -9.30 -28.88 -10.29
N GLY A 43 -9.11 -28.87 -8.97
CA GLY A 43 -9.50 -29.99 -8.10
C GLY A 43 -11.00 -30.28 -8.19
N THR A 44 -11.83 -29.25 -8.06
CA THR A 44 -13.30 -29.38 -8.13
C THR A 44 -13.77 -29.89 -9.49
N ILE A 45 -13.18 -29.39 -10.60
CA ILE A 45 -13.49 -29.88 -11.95
C ILE A 45 -13.10 -31.35 -12.09
N SER A 46 -11.94 -31.75 -11.57
CA SER A 46 -11.49 -33.15 -11.61
C SER A 46 -12.43 -34.08 -10.84
N ASP A 47 -12.76 -33.71 -9.60
CA ASP A 47 -13.64 -34.51 -8.73
C ASP A 47 -15.05 -34.64 -9.32
N SER A 48 -15.60 -33.53 -9.83
CA SER A 48 -16.93 -33.52 -10.45
C SER A 48 -16.96 -34.35 -11.75
N THR A 49 -15.88 -34.33 -12.53
CA THR A 49 -15.79 -35.10 -13.78
C THR A 49 -15.75 -36.61 -13.50
N GLN A 50 -14.94 -37.04 -12.53
CA GLN A 50 -14.81 -38.47 -12.18
C GLN A 50 -16.11 -39.05 -11.59
N GLN A 51 -16.90 -38.25 -10.90
CA GLN A 51 -18.17 -38.69 -10.31
C GLN A 51 -19.30 -38.81 -11.33
N LEU A 52 -19.33 -37.98 -12.37
CA LEU A 52 -20.43 -37.96 -13.35
C LEU A 52 -20.16 -38.78 -14.61
N ILE A 53 -18.90 -38.98 -15.01
CA ILE A 53 -18.56 -39.59 -16.30
C ILE A 53 -17.47 -40.65 -16.10
N PRO A 54 -17.82 -41.95 -16.12
CA PRO A 54 -16.83 -43.03 -16.20
C PRO A 54 -15.97 -42.86 -17.46
N ASN A 55 -14.68 -43.13 -17.34
CA ASN A 55 -13.54 -42.73 -18.20
C ASN A 55 -13.56 -43.08 -19.72
N ASP A 56 -14.70 -43.43 -20.33
CA ASP A 56 -14.76 -44.04 -21.67
C ASP A 56 -15.23 -43.09 -22.80
N HIS A 57 -15.40 -41.79 -22.53
CA HIS A 57 -15.78 -40.82 -23.57
C HIS A 57 -14.61 -39.90 -23.94
N PRO A 58 -13.78 -40.27 -24.95
CA PRO A 58 -12.62 -39.48 -25.37
C PRO A 58 -13.00 -38.07 -25.87
N GLU A 59 -14.21 -37.90 -26.40
CA GLU A 59 -14.73 -36.56 -26.77
C GLU A 59 -14.89 -35.65 -25.56
N PHE A 60 -15.20 -36.19 -24.38
CA PHE A 60 -15.35 -35.41 -23.16
C PHE A 60 -13.99 -34.93 -22.63
N ALA A 61 -12.94 -35.74 -22.80
CA ALA A 61 -11.58 -35.37 -22.40
C ALA A 61 -11.07 -34.12 -23.14
N ASP A 62 -11.29 -34.06 -24.46
CA ASP A 62 -10.87 -32.90 -25.28
C ASP A 62 -11.62 -31.62 -24.89
N VAL A 63 -12.93 -31.72 -24.63
CA VAL A 63 -13.73 -30.58 -24.15
C VAL A 63 -13.25 -30.11 -22.77
N MET A 64 -12.91 -31.03 -21.86
CA MET A 64 -12.39 -30.68 -20.53
C MET A 64 -11.01 -30.03 -20.59
N ASP A 65 -10.11 -30.51 -21.44
CA ASP A 65 -8.78 -29.90 -21.59
C ASP A 65 -8.87 -28.51 -22.21
N ARG A 66 -9.76 -28.31 -23.19
CA ARG A 66 -10.06 -26.98 -23.72
C ARG A 66 -10.66 -26.06 -22.65
N LEU A 67 -11.57 -26.56 -21.83
CA LEU A 67 -12.16 -25.79 -20.73
C LEU A 67 -11.10 -25.38 -19.71
N ARG A 68 -10.23 -26.31 -19.31
CA ARG A 68 -9.13 -26.07 -18.37
C ARG A 68 -8.18 -24.99 -18.90
N TYR A 69 -7.80 -25.07 -20.17
CA TYR A 69 -6.95 -24.08 -20.82
C TYR A 69 -7.62 -22.69 -20.84
N LEU A 70 -8.89 -22.60 -21.25
CA LEU A 70 -9.62 -21.34 -21.28
C LEU A 70 -9.78 -20.72 -19.89
N LEU A 71 -10.03 -21.54 -18.86
CA LEU A 71 -10.10 -21.07 -17.48
C LEU A 71 -8.76 -20.55 -17.00
N LEU A 72 -7.66 -21.27 -17.26
CA LEU A 72 -6.31 -20.84 -16.92
C LEU A 72 -6.01 -19.46 -17.54
N VAL A 73 -6.27 -19.29 -18.83
CA VAL A 73 -6.04 -18.02 -19.54
C VAL A 73 -6.90 -16.90 -18.95
N ARG A 74 -8.19 -17.13 -18.74
CA ARG A 74 -9.11 -16.11 -18.20
C ARG A 74 -8.74 -15.68 -16.77
N ILE A 75 -8.42 -16.64 -15.90
CA ILE A 75 -8.00 -16.36 -14.52
C ILE A 75 -6.66 -15.63 -14.51
N SER A 76 -5.73 -15.98 -15.40
CA SER A 76 -4.43 -15.29 -15.50
C SER A 76 -4.59 -13.83 -15.94
N ILE A 77 -5.46 -13.56 -16.92
CA ILE A 77 -5.78 -12.19 -17.34
C ILE A 77 -6.40 -11.41 -16.17
N LEU A 78 -7.37 -12.01 -15.48
CA LEU A 78 -8.01 -11.40 -14.31
C LEU A 78 -6.98 -11.07 -13.22
N PHE A 79 -6.07 -11.99 -12.94
CA PHE A 79 -4.99 -11.80 -11.97
C PHE A 79 -4.14 -10.57 -12.30
N VAL A 80 -3.68 -10.44 -13.56
CA VAL A 80 -2.87 -9.29 -13.99
C VAL A 80 -3.64 -7.98 -13.79
N VAL A 81 -4.91 -7.93 -14.18
CA VAL A 81 -5.75 -6.73 -14.02
C VAL A 81 -5.93 -6.37 -12.55
N VAL A 82 -6.30 -7.35 -11.71
CA VAL A 82 -6.50 -7.14 -10.27
C VAL A 82 -5.19 -6.73 -9.58
N PHE A 83 -4.08 -7.35 -9.95
CA PHE A 83 -2.75 -6.98 -9.44
C PHE A 83 -2.40 -5.53 -9.78
N LEU A 84 -2.57 -5.11 -11.04
CA LEU A 84 -2.30 -3.73 -11.44
C LEU A 84 -3.18 -2.73 -10.69
N VAL A 85 -4.47 -3.00 -10.54
CA VAL A 85 -5.39 -2.14 -9.80
C VAL A 85 -4.98 -2.04 -8.32
N ASN A 86 -4.64 -3.15 -7.67
CA ASN A 86 -4.19 -3.15 -6.27
C ASN A 86 -2.91 -2.35 -6.11
N VAL A 87 -1.90 -2.59 -6.94
CA VAL A 87 -0.62 -1.85 -6.88
C VAL A 87 -0.86 -0.36 -7.07
N LEU A 88 -1.70 0.05 -8.02
CA LEU A 88 -2.01 1.47 -8.24
C LEU A 88 -2.69 2.11 -7.04
N LEU A 89 -3.71 1.45 -6.47
CA LEU A 89 -4.41 1.93 -5.28
C LEU A 89 -3.48 1.97 -4.07
N GLY A 90 -2.75 0.89 -3.81
CA GLY A 90 -1.83 0.79 -2.69
C GLY A 90 -0.69 1.81 -2.77
N LEU A 91 -0.11 2.03 -3.95
CA LEU A 91 0.87 3.11 -4.15
C LEU A 91 0.27 4.49 -3.93
N PHE A 92 -0.97 4.73 -4.38
CA PHE A 92 -1.68 5.99 -4.15
C PHE A 92 -1.89 6.25 -2.64
N TYR A 93 -2.35 5.24 -1.89
CA TYR A 93 -2.52 5.34 -0.44
C TYR A 93 -1.18 5.53 0.27
N LEU A 94 -0.16 4.75 -0.09
CA LEU A 94 1.15 4.81 0.53
C LEU A 94 1.86 6.14 0.26
N HIS A 95 1.67 6.73 -0.92
CA HIS A 95 2.14 8.08 -1.22
C HIS A 95 1.48 9.13 -0.30
N ARG A 96 0.19 8.96 0.01
CA ARG A 96 -0.54 9.84 0.93
C ARG A 96 -0.07 9.73 2.39
N LEU A 97 0.67 8.67 2.74
CA LEU A 97 1.21 8.40 4.08
C LEU A 97 2.66 8.86 4.25
N ILE A 98 3.54 8.53 3.29
CA ILE A 98 4.99 8.71 3.42
C ILE A 98 5.36 10.19 3.59
N GLY A 99 4.77 11.08 2.78
CA GLY A 99 5.06 12.52 2.86
C GLY A 99 4.82 13.11 4.26
N PRO A 100 3.62 12.91 4.84
CA PRO A 100 3.31 13.24 6.22
C PRO A 100 4.27 12.68 7.26
N LEU A 101 4.60 11.39 7.17
CA LEU A 101 5.50 10.74 8.14
C LEU A 101 6.91 11.33 8.08
N VAL A 102 7.43 11.63 6.89
CA VAL A 102 8.73 12.28 6.73
C VAL A 102 8.71 13.68 7.36
N ARG A 103 7.61 14.43 7.22
CA ARG A 103 7.45 15.74 7.87
C ARG A 103 7.43 15.61 9.39
N ILE A 104 6.67 14.67 9.92
CA ILE A 104 6.59 14.40 11.37
C ILE A 104 7.97 14.02 11.91
N ARG A 105 8.70 13.12 11.24
CA ARG A 105 10.08 12.76 11.61
C ARG A 105 11.01 13.98 11.65
N SER A 106 10.89 14.87 10.67
CA SER A 106 11.71 16.10 10.63
C SER A 106 11.38 17.05 11.80
N VAL A 107 10.11 17.18 12.16
CA VAL A 107 9.69 17.98 13.33
C VAL A 107 10.24 17.38 14.62
N LEU A 108 10.10 16.07 14.81
CA LEU A 108 10.64 15.38 15.98
C LEU A 108 12.17 15.53 16.09
N SER A 109 12.89 15.47 14.96
CA SER A 109 14.33 15.73 14.93
C SER A 109 14.68 17.14 15.39
N GLN A 110 13.93 18.16 14.92
CA GLN A 110 14.14 19.54 15.35
C GLN A 110 13.92 19.71 16.86
N ILE A 111 12.89 19.06 17.41
CA ILE A 111 12.63 19.06 18.86
C ILE A 111 13.80 18.41 19.61
N ALA A 112 14.31 17.27 19.12
CA ALA A 112 15.47 16.59 19.71
C ALA A 112 16.74 17.46 19.71
N ASP A 113 16.90 18.31 18.68
CA ASP A 113 17.99 19.29 18.57
C ASP A 113 17.74 20.57 19.41
N GLY A 114 16.68 20.62 20.23
CA GLY A 114 16.31 21.77 21.06
C GLY A 114 15.62 22.92 20.29
N ASN A 115 15.42 22.75 18.98
CA ASN A 115 14.76 23.71 18.11
C ASN A 115 13.26 23.43 18.05
N ILE A 116 12.50 24.00 18.98
CA ILE A 116 11.05 23.87 19.01
C ILE A 116 10.45 24.72 17.87
N PRO A 117 9.80 24.11 16.87
CA PRO A 117 9.20 24.87 15.77
C PRO A 117 8.09 25.79 16.27
N SER A 118 8.07 27.02 15.77
CA SER A 118 7.05 28.01 16.15
C SER A 118 5.67 27.73 15.54
N ALA A 119 5.62 26.96 14.45
CA ALA A 119 4.41 26.67 13.70
C ALA A 119 3.88 25.27 14.01
N ASP A 120 2.56 25.12 13.94
CA ASP A 120 1.86 23.85 14.14
C ASP A 120 2.09 22.88 12.98
N VAL A 121 2.01 21.59 13.29
CA VAL A 121 2.18 20.51 12.30
C VAL A 121 0.85 20.28 11.60
N HIS A 122 0.70 20.86 10.41
CA HIS A 122 -0.44 20.60 9.54
C HIS A 122 -0.05 19.71 8.36
N LEU A 123 -0.90 18.71 8.10
CA LEU A 123 -0.85 17.87 6.92
C LEU A 123 -1.76 18.46 5.82
N ARG A 124 -1.52 18.09 4.56
CA ARG A 124 -2.37 18.51 3.44
C ARG A 124 -3.76 17.87 3.59
N LYS A 125 -4.81 18.52 3.07
CA LYS A 125 -6.14 17.91 3.02
C LYS A 125 -6.07 16.55 2.33
N GLY A 126 -6.56 15.54 3.05
CA GLY A 126 -6.50 14.14 2.66
C GLY A 126 -5.34 13.38 3.30
N ASP A 127 -4.16 13.96 3.43
CA ASP A 127 -3.00 13.22 3.95
C ASP A 127 -3.25 12.63 5.34
N PHE A 128 -2.75 11.43 5.61
CA PHE A 128 -2.88 10.75 6.90
C PHE A 128 -1.49 10.41 7.46
N PRO A 129 -1.32 10.25 8.80
CA PRO A 129 -2.34 10.35 9.86
C PRO A 129 -2.54 11.78 10.39
N THR A 130 -3.75 12.33 10.22
CA THR A 130 -4.13 13.67 10.71
C THR A 130 -4.11 13.77 12.23
N ASP A 131 -4.50 12.70 12.92
CA ASP A 131 -4.62 12.69 14.37
C ASP A 131 -3.25 12.81 15.04
N LEU A 132 -2.25 12.10 14.51
CA LEU A 132 -0.87 12.21 14.98
C LEU A 132 -0.32 13.62 14.79
N ALA A 133 -0.63 14.27 13.66
CA ALA A 133 -0.21 15.65 13.42
C ALA A 133 -0.89 16.63 14.40
N LYS A 134 -2.17 16.39 14.74
CA LYS A 134 -2.91 17.16 15.73
C LYS A 134 -2.34 16.99 17.13
N GLU A 135 -2.07 15.76 17.56
CA GLU A 135 -1.48 15.50 18.88
C GLU A 135 -0.05 16.04 18.98
N LEU A 136 0.75 15.91 17.92
CA LEU A 136 2.08 16.52 17.88
C LEU A 136 2.01 18.05 17.98
N SER A 137 1.04 18.68 17.31
CA SER A 137 0.83 20.13 17.43
C SER A 137 0.44 20.54 18.85
N ARG A 138 -0.44 19.77 19.51
CA ARG A 138 -0.80 19.99 20.92
C ARG A 138 0.41 19.89 21.84
N ALA A 139 1.24 18.86 21.66
CA ALA A 139 2.47 18.69 22.43
C ALA A 139 3.44 19.87 22.22
N LEU A 140 3.63 20.29 20.97
CA LEU A 140 4.44 21.47 20.65
C LEU A 140 3.91 22.74 21.33
N THR A 141 2.60 22.93 21.39
CA THR A 141 2.00 24.09 22.08
C THR A 141 2.34 24.06 23.57
N ARG A 142 2.17 22.92 24.23
CA ARG A 142 2.53 22.75 25.64
C ARG A 142 4.02 22.99 25.91
N ILE A 143 4.89 22.50 25.04
CA ILE A 143 6.35 22.72 25.16
C ILE A 143 6.70 24.21 25.02
N ARG A 144 6.01 24.92 24.11
CA ARG A 144 6.17 26.38 23.93
C ARG A 144 5.69 27.16 25.16
N GLU A 145 4.54 26.78 25.73
CA GLU A 145 3.99 27.36 26.97
C GLU A 145 5.00 27.20 28.12
N MET A 146 5.47 25.98 28.39
CA MET A 146 6.43 25.69 29.47
C MET A 146 7.76 26.44 29.32
N LYS A 147 8.22 26.68 28.09
CA LYS A 147 9.45 27.46 27.85
C LYS A 147 9.28 28.95 28.17
N ASN A 148 8.06 29.46 28.06
CA ASN A 148 7.72 30.87 28.24
C ASN A 148 7.26 31.20 29.67
N GLU A 149 6.98 30.19 30.51
CA GLU A 149 6.68 30.41 31.92
C GLU A 149 7.96 30.83 32.67
N PRO A 150 7.94 31.95 33.43
CA PRO A 150 9.07 32.37 34.23
C PRO A 150 9.32 31.31 35.31
N LYS A 151 10.56 30.80 35.38
CA LYS A 151 11.00 29.98 36.51
C LYS A 151 10.80 30.79 37.78
N GLN A 152 9.88 30.34 38.64
CA GLN A 152 9.72 30.86 40.01
C GLN A 152 10.97 30.57 40.83
#